data_AF-A0A5E4QUW8-F1
#
_entry.id   AF-A0A5E4QUW8-F1
#
_cell.length_a   1.000
_cell.length_b   1.000
_cell.length_c   1.000
_cell.angle_alpha   90.00
_cell.angle_beta   90.00
_cell.angle_gamma   90.00
#
_symmetry.space_group_name_H-M   'P 1'
#
loop_
_entity.id
_entity.type
_entity.pdbx_description
1 polymer ?
#
loop_
_entity_poly.entity_id
_entity_poly.type
_entity_poly.pdbx_seq_one_letter_code
_entity_poly.pdbx_strand_id
1 'polypeptide(L)'
;MMYPPTICHAIMNSKSNSYHFRFENFNDERNIMEHIKTEWDKVHKTTVFRYKVSGLKEKYIAHYFIQLNPDRKLKRRIPEDINEICQKFDDSKFNFTRVPKTEIILNFWEEPEQLHTIIGNVSPINRYHSLICPSVNKKLPQIVTEDSLRVVLEVYYLAKHCDLRIGFNSLCALASVNHLHYHLFVITQTLPVETVKCSNICGPLWVTQDYPVPAFCFETSPQNIQVEAIYKLIGYLLSNSIAHNIFITRGEPLSGEGSAGRVFVWPRKSVVGAKQPGGFNVAACELSGWFPVYKKT
;
A
#
# COMPACT_ATOMS: atom_id res chain seq x y z
N MET A 1 4.15 -16.46 13.16
CA MET A 1 2.96 -16.64 14.01
C MET A 1 1.84 -15.98 13.24
N MET A 2 0.75 -16.68 12.86
CA MET A 2 -0.45 -16.02 12.31
C MET A 2 -0.99 -15.04 13.35
N TYR A 3 -1.74 -14.01 12.95
CA TYR A 3 -2.44 -13.12 13.88
C TYR A 3 -3.14 -13.95 14.97
N PRO A 4 -3.15 -13.48 16.25
CA PRO A 4 -3.99 -14.11 17.26
C PRO A 4 -5.41 -14.26 16.70
N PRO A 5 -6.04 -15.44 16.79
CA PRO A 5 -7.38 -15.67 16.27
C PRO A 5 -8.40 -14.61 16.69
N THR A 6 -8.18 -14.02 17.87
CA THR A 6 -8.97 -12.92 18.45
C THR A 6 -8.94 -11.63 17.62
N ILE A 7 -7.81 -11.27 17.00
CA ILE A 7 -7.68 -10.04 16.19
C ILE A 7 -8.45 -10.16 14.88
N CYS A 8 -8.25 -11.24 14.10
CA CYS A 8 -9.03 -11.45 12.87
C CYS A 8 -10.54 -11.58 13.18
N HIS A 9 -10.92 -12.21 14.30
CA HIS A 9 -12.32 -12.33 14.71
C HIS A 9 -12.96 -10.97 15.05
N ALA A 10 -12.26 -10.11 15.80
CA ALA A 10 -12.74 -8.76 16.12
C ALA A 10 -12.91 -7.91 14.84
N ILE A 11 -12.04 -8.06 13.84
CA ILE A 11 -12.11 -7.34 12.57
C ILE A 11 -13.39 -7.70 11.79
N MET A 12 -13.67 -9.00 11.64
CA MET A 12 -14.85 -9.47 10.91
C MET A 12 -16.15 -9.00 11.57
N ASN A 13 -16.14 -8.86 12.89
CA ASN A 13 -17.31 -8.46 13.69
C ASN A 13 -17.39 -6.95 13.96
N SER A 14 -16.42 -6.15 13.50
CA SER A 14 -16.45 -4.70 13.71
C SER A 14 -17.63 -4.07 12.97
N LYS A 15 -18.34 -3.14 13.64
CA LYS A 15 -19.42 -2.36 13.03
C LYS A 15 -18.85 -1.65 11.81
N SER A 16 -19.46 -1.91 10.64
CA SER A 16 -19.09 -1.20 9.42
C SER A 16 -19.50 0.25 9.56
N ASN A 17 -18.59 1.18 9.30
CA ASN A 17 -19.04 2.45 8.75
C ASN A 17 -19.48 2.16 7.32
N SER A 18 -20.61 2.74 6.92
CA SER A 18 -20.97 2.80 5.50
C SER A 18 -20.10 3.90 4.91
N TYR A 19 -19.16 3.51 4.06
CA TYR A 19 -18.45 4.45 3.20
C TYR A 19 -19.28 4.55 1.92
N HIS A 20 -19.56 5.76 1.45
CA HIS A 20 -20.51 5.97 0.35
C HIS A 20 -19.89 5.69 -1.03
N PHE A 21 -19.24 4.54 -1.19
CA PHE A 21 -18.73 4.10 -2.49
C PHE A 21 -19.80 3.36 -3.28
N ARG A 22 -19.94 3.76 -4.54
CA ARG A 22 -20.64 3.01 -5.58
C ARG A 22 -19.61 2.21 -6.35
N PHE A 23 -19.86 0.93 -6.57
CA PHE A 23 -18.95 0.04 -7.28
C PHE A 23 -19.49 -0.33 -8.65
N GLU A 24 -18.60 -0.43 -9.63
CA GLU A 24 -18.96 -0.90 -10.96
C GLU A 24 -19.23 -2.41 -10.93
N ASN A 25 -20.43 -2.83 -11.34
CA ASN A 25 -20.83 -4.24 -11.44
C ASN A 25 -20.68 -5.06 -10.14
N PHE A 26 -20.72 -4.41 -8.98
CA PHE A 26 -20.56 -5.03 -7.67
C PHE A 26 -21.44 -4.29 -6.66
N ASN A 27 -22.28 -5.02 -5.90
CA ASN A 27 -23.28 -4.39 -5.03
C ASN A 27 -23.17 -4.82 -3.55
N ASP A 28 -22.20 -5.66 -3.19
CA ASP A 28 -22.06 -6.19 -1.82
C ASP A 28 -20.71 -5.82 -1.21
N GLU A 29 -20.61 -4.55 -0.78
CA GLU A 29 -19.40 -3.95 -0.21
C GLU A 29 -18.69 -4.80 0.86
N ARG A 30 -19.44 -5.64 1.59
CA ARG A 30 -18.93 -6.55 2.63
C ARG A 30 -17.98 -7.62 2.09
N ASN A 31 -18.06 -7.90 0.79
CA ASN A 31 -17.27 -8.93 0.11
C ASN A 31 -16.25 -8.33 -0.87
N ILE A 32 -15.91 -7.04 -0.73
CA ILE A 32 -15.03 -6.33 -1.67
C ILE A 32 -13.69 -7.04 -1.88
N MET A 33 -13.09 -7.58 -0.83
CA MET A 33 -11.82 -8.30 -0.96
C MET A 33 -11.94 -9.62 -1.70
N GLU A 34 -13.05 -10.34 -1.53
CA GLU A 34 -13.28 -11.59 -2.26
C GLU A 34 -13.54 -11.31 -3.75
N HIS A 35 -14.26 -10.23 -4.04
CA HIS A 35 -14.41 -9.73 -5.40
C HIS A 35 -13.07 -9.37 -6.02
N ILE A 36 -12.23 -8.57 -5.32
CA ILE A 36 -10.88 -8.21 -5.79
C ILE A 36 -10.04 -9.46 -6.08
N LYS A 37 -10.04 -10.45 -5.19
CA LYS A 37 -9.29 -11.70 -5.39
C LYS A 37 -9.79 -12.49 -6.60
N THR A 38 -11.11 -12.61 -6.74
CA THR A 38 -11.75 -13.32 -7.85
C THR A 38 -11.43 -12.68 -9.20
N GLU A 39 -11.59 -11.36 -9.30
CA GLU A 39 -11.26 -10.61 -10.53
C GLU A 39 -9.76 -10.64 -10.80
N TRP A 40 -8.91 -10.49 -9.79
CA TRP A 40 -7.46 -10.64 -9.95
C TRP A 40 -7.10 -12.02 -10.48
N ASP A 41 -7.72 -13.10 -10.00
CA ASP A 41 -7.49 -14.46 -10.48
C ASP A 41 -7.97 -14.66 -11.93
N LYS A 42 -9.06 -14.02 -12.34
CA LYS A 42 -9.50 -13.99 -13.75
C LYS A 42 -8.46 -13.29 -14.62
N VAL A 43 -8.02 -12.09 -14.24
CA VAL A 43 -6.98 -11.34 -14.98
C VAL A 43 -5.67 -12.12 -15.01
N HIS A 44 -5.26 -12.72 -13.90
CA HIS A 44 -4.05 -13.51 -13.81
C HIS A 44 -4.08 -14.76 -14.69
N LYS A 45 -5.25 -15.31 -15.06
CA LYS A 45 -5.34 -16.41 -16.04
C LYS A 45 -4.98 -15.96 -17.46
N THR A 46 -5.18 -14.69 -17.80
CA THR A 46 -4.84 -14.09 -19.11
C THR A 46 -3.32 -13.84 -19.28
N THR A 47 -2.93 -13.25 -20.41
CA THR A 47 -1.53 -12.89 -20.72
C THR A 47 -1.13 -11.48 -20.26
N VAL A 48 -2.03 -10.74 -19.60
CA VAL A 48 -1.82 -9.34 -19.17
C VAL A 48 -0.63 -9.21 -18.20
N PHE A 49 -0.48 -10.18 -17.30
CA PHE A 49 0.61 -10.17 -16.33
C PHE A 49 1.91 -10.61 -16.98
N ARG A 50 3.00 -9.90 -16.69
CA ARG A 50 4.30 -10.16 -17.34
C ARG A 50 4.88 -11.53 -16.97
N TYR A 51 4.46 -12.07 -15.84
CA TYR A 51 4.77 -13.41 -15.36
C TYR A 51 3.65 -13.90 -14.45
N LYS A 52 3.56 -15.22 -14.26
CA LYS A 52 2.61 -15.82 -13.33
C LYS A 52 3.22 -15.86 -11.94
N VAL A 53 2.44 -15.52 -10.92
CA VAL A 53 2.82 -15.70 -9.52
C VAL A 53 2.33 -17.05 -9.04
N SER A 54 3.24 -18.02 -8.96
CA SER A 54 2.94 -19.36 -8.45
C SER A 54 4.14 -19.89 -7.66
N GLY A 55 3.89 -20.52 -6.51
CA GLY A 55 4.91 -21.22 -5.74
C GLY A 55 6.11 -20.36 -5.31
N LEU A 56 5.88 -19.11 -4.90
CA LEU A 56 6.94 -18.25 -4.38
C LEU A 56 7.63 -18.91 -3.18
N LYS A 57 8.95 -18.84 -3.13
CA LYS A 57 9.70 -19.39 -1.98
C LYS A 57 9.72 -18.37 -0.87
N GLU A 58 9.39 -18.82 0.33
CA GLU A 58 9.18 -17.98 1.49
C GLU A 58 9.99 -18.50 2.66
N LYS A 59 10.60 -17.59 3.43
CA LYS A 59 11.39 -17.94 4.61
C LYS A 59 11.38 -16.77 5.60
N TYR A 60 11.33 -17.08 6.89
CA TYR A 60 11.67 -16.10 7.93
C TYR A 60 13.17 -16.14 8.24
N ILE A 61 13.80 -14.98 8.32
CA ILE A 61 15.15 -14.81 8.86
C ILE A 61 15.01 -13.92 10.10
N ALA A 62 15.27 -14.50 11.28
CA ALA A 62 14.81 -13.94 12.54
C ALA A 62 13.29 -13.63 12.47
N HIS A 63 12.90 -12.36 12.59
CA HIS A 63 11.50 -11.91 12.50
C HIS A 63 11.14 -11.34 11.12
N TYR A 64 12.08 -11.27 10.17
CA TYR A 64 11.85 -10.70 8.84
C TYR A 64 11.30 -11.73 7.85
N PHE A 65 10.29 -11.34 7.08
CA PHE A 65 9.68 -12.18 6.06
C PHE A 65 10.41 -11.99 4.72
N ILE A 66 11.06 -13.03 4.21
CA ILE A 66 11.76 -13.02 2.93
C ILE A 66 10.94 -13.79 1.89
N GLN A 67 10.68 -13.18 0.74
CA GLN A 67 9.93 -13.80 -0.36
C GLN A 67 10.70 -13.69 -1.67
N LEU A 68 11.06 -14.83 -2.26
CA LEU A 68 11.78 -14.91 -3.52
C LEU A 68 10.82 -14.97 -4.71
N ASN A 69 10.91 -13.96 -5.58
CA ASN A 69 10.21 -13.88 -6.86
C ASN A 69 11.22 -13.63 -8.00
N PRO A 70 11.81 -14.69 -8.60
CA PRO A 70 12.87 -14.53 -9.59
C PRO A 70 12.39 -13.88 -10.90
N ASP A 71 11.15 -14.14 -11.31
CA ASP A 71 10.58 -13.65 -12.57
C ASP A 71 10.44 -12.13 -12.60
N ARG A 72 10.23 -11.51 -11.43
CA ARG A 72 10.10 -10.07 -11.29
C ARG A 72 11.35 -9.30 -11.71
N LYS A 73 12.55 -9.89 -11.58
CA LYS A 73 13.81 -9.24 -11.94
C LYS A 73 13.88 -8.88 -13.42
N LEU A 74 13.38 -9.77 -14.28
CA LEU A 74 13.60 -9.72 -15.73
C LEU A 74 12.57 -8.85 -16.46
N LYS A 75 11.42 -8.58 -15.84
CA LYS A 75 10.24 -8.04 -16.53
C LYS A 75 9.65 -6.79 -15.89
N ARG A 76 10.42 -6.00 -15.12
CA ARG A 76 9.89 -4.74 -14.55
C ARG A 76 9.87 -3.62 -15.59
N ARG A 77 8.94 -2.67 -15.46
CA ARG A 77 8.97 -1.41 -16.25
C ARG A 77 10.24 -0.64 -15.89
N ILE A 78 10.80 0.06 -16.87
CA ILE A 78 11.86 1.05 -16.64
C ILE A 78 11.23 2.14 -15.76
N PRO A 79 11.81 2.42 -14.57
CA PRO A 79 11.33 3.51 -13.74
C PRO A 79 11.42 4.86 -14.47
N GLU A 80 10.51 5.76 -14.17
CA GLU A 80 10.63 7.16 -14.58
C GLU A 80 11.88 7.81 -13.97
N ASP A 81 12.44 8.79 -14.68
CA ASP A 81 13.45 9.68 -14.12
C ASP A 81 12.82 10.66 -13.12
N ILE A 82 13.23 10.54 -11.86
CA ILE A 82 12.63 11.24 -10.71
C ILE A 82 13.69 12.14 -10.10
N ASN A 83 13.48 13.46 -10.21
CA ASN A 83 14.45 14.46 -9.76
C ASN A 83 14.08 15.07 -8.41
N GLU A 84 12.79 15.15 -8.11
CA GLU A 84 12.28 15.78 -6.90
C GLU A 84 11.00 15.09 -6.41
N ILE A 85 10.67 15.30 -5.13
CA ILE A 85 9.50 14.69 -4.50
C ILE A 85 8.17 15.23 -5.07
N CYS A 86 8.13 16.52 -5.41
CA CYS A 86 6.94 17.21 -5.91
C CYS A 86 6.99 17.41 -7.44
N GLN A 87 7.57 16.45 -8.17
CA GLN A 87 7.67 16.52 -9.63
C GLN A 87 6.27 16.57 -10.26
N LYS A 88 6.07 17.51 -11.18
CA LYS A 88 4.80 17.67 -11.89
C LYS A 88 4.45 16.41 -12.69
N PHE A 89 3.16 16.08 -12.74
CA PHE A 89 2.66 15.03 -13.60
C PHE A 89 2.96 15.36 -15.07
N ASP A 90 3.36 14.36 -15.84
CA ASP A 90 3.66 14.49 -17.26
C ASP A 90 2.79 13.50 -18.06
N ASP A 91 1.79 14.04 -18.77
CA ASP A 91 0.88 13.23 -19.56
C ASP A 91 1.56 12.56 -20.76
N SER A 92 2.75 12.98 -21.18
CA SER A 92 3.48 12.29 -22.25
C SER A 92 4.02 10.93 -21.78
N LYS A 93 4.24 10.75 -20.48
CA LYS A 93 4.77 9.53 -19.88
C LYS A 93 3.68 8.49 -19.61
N PHE A 94 4.10 7.30 -19.18
CA PHE A 94 3.16 6.24 -18.77
C PHE A 94 2.31 6.72 -17.59
N ASN A 95 1.00 6.48 -17.65
CA ASN A 95 0.07 6.70 -16.55
C ASN A 95 -1.06 5.67 -16.56
N PHE A 96 -1.78 5.59 -15.44
CA PHE A 96 -2.78 4.54 -15.20
C PHE A 96 -4.09 4.75 -15.96
N THR A 97 -4.34 5.92 -16.56
CA THR A 97 -5.53 6.09 -17.43
C THR A 97 -5.35 5.38 -18.78
N ARG A 98 -4.15 4.88 -19.08
CA ARG A 98 -3.79 4.22 -20.35
C ARG A 98 -3.66 2.71 -20.23
N VAL A 99 -3.97 2.12 -19.07
CA VAL A 99 -3.94 0.66 -18.95
C VAL A 99 -5.10 0.04 -19.74
N PRO A 100 -4.93 -1.14 -20.33
CA PRO A 100 -6.03 -1.89 -20.92
C PRO A 100 -7.13 -2.15 -19.89
N LYS A 101 -8.40 -2.17 -20.31
CA LYS A 101 -9.53 -2.52 -19.43
C LYS A 101 -9.37 -3.88 -18.76
N THR A 102 -8.63 -4.80 -19.38
CA THR A 102 -8.31 -6.11 -18.80
C THR A 102 -7.37 -6.05 -17.60
N GLU A 103 -6.66 -4.94 -17.35
CA GLU A 103 -5.89 -4.72 -16.12
C GLU A 103 -6.77 -4.21 -14.97
N ILE A 104 -7.98 -3.70 -15.25
CA ILE A 104 -8.89 -3.15 -14.24
C ILE A 104 -9.55 -4.30 -13.48
N ILE A 105 -9.43 -4.26 -12.15
CA ILE A 105 -10.06 -5.21 -11.22
C ILE A 105 -11.40 -4.68 -10.73
N LEU A 106 -11.45 -3.39 -10.38
CA LEU A 106 -12.64 -2.76 -9.82
C LEU A 106 -12.60 -1.26 -10.05
N ASN A 107 -13.68 -0.70 -10.60
CA ASN A 107 -13.94 0.74 -10.59
C ASN A 107 -14.94 1.07 -9.50
N PHE A 108 -14.76 2.22 -8.86
CA PHE A 108 -15.66 2.72 -7.82
C PHE A 108 -15.59 4.24 -7.70
N TRP A 109 -16.64 4.83 -7.14
CA TRP A 109 -16.83 6.28 -7.09
C TRP A 109 -17.52 6.68 -5.78
N GLU A 110 -17.15 7.80 -5.20
CA GLU A 110 -17.99 8.48 -4.20
C GLU A 110 -18.99 9.39 -4.92
N GLU A 111 -18.46 10.28 -5.76
CA GLU A 111 -19.21 11.12 -6.70
C GLU A 111 -18.93 10.70 -8.15
N PRO A 112 -19.88 10.90 -9.10
CA PRO A 112 -19.73 10.44 -10.50
C PRO A 112 -18.43 10.88 -11.18
N GLU A 113 -17.91 12.06 -10.86
CA GLU A 113 -16.69 12.62 -11.45
C GLU A 113 -15.40 12.11 -10.80
N GLN A 114 -15.50 11.39 -9.69
CA GLN A 114 -14.36 10.93 -8.88
C GLN A 114 -14.13 9.42 -9.05
N LEU A 115 -13.72 9.01 -10.25
CA LEU A 115 -13.37 7.62 -10.53
C LEU A 115 -12.11 7.20 -9.76
N HIS A 116 -12.27 6.21 -8.89
CA HIS A 116 -11.20 5.43 -8.29
C HIS A 116 -11.12 4.06 -8.98
N THR A 117 -9.90 3.55 -9.14
CA THR A 117 -9.69 2.27 -9.83
C THR A 117 -8.71 1.40 -9.06
N ILE A 118 -9.05 0.12 -8.87
CA ILE A 118 -8.12 -0.94 -8.50
C ILE A 118 -7.65 -1.63 -9.78
N ILE A 119 -6.34 -1.67 -9.97
CA ILE A 119 -5.68 -2.24 -11.16
C ILE A 119 -4.80 -3.41 -10.73
N GLY A 120 -4.85 -4.53 -11.45
CA GLY A 120 -3.93 -5.63 -11.26
C GLY A 120 -2.51 -5.21 -11.59
N ASN A 121 -1.57 -5.28 -10.64
CA ASN A 121 -0.20 -4.91 -10.93
C ASN A 121 0.43 -5.94 -11.87
N VAL A 122 0.68 -5.57 -13.13
CA VAL A 122 1.25 -6.47 -14.14
C VAL A 122 2.68 -6.96 -13.85
N SER A 123 3.34 -6.42 -12.82
CA SER A 123 4.61 -6.89 -12.25
C SER A 123 4.45 -7.19 -10.74
N PRO A 124 3.58 -8.15 -10.38
CA PRO A 124 3.15 -8.38 -9.01
C PRO A 124 4.28 -8.92 -8.11
N ILE A 125 4.33 -8.51 -6.84
CA ILE A 125 5.34 -8.99 -5.89
C ILE A 125 4.93 -10.38 -5.41
N ASN A 126 3.69 -10.47 -4.96
CA ASN A 126 2.98 -11.65 -4.50
C ASN A 126 1.62 -11.76 -5.22
N ARG A 127 0.93 -12.88 -4.99
CA ARG A 127 -0.45 -13.07 -5.46
C ARG A 127 -1.34 -11.94 -4.90
N TYR A 128 -2.30 -11.47 -5.69
CA TYR A 128 -3.20 -10.36 -5.37
C TYR A 128 -2.57 -8.96 -5.28
N HIS A 129 -1.27 -8.80 -5.58
CA HIS A 129 -0.67 -7.47 -5.68
C HIS A 129 -1.40 -6.62 -6.74
N SER A 130 -2.02 -5.54 -6.27
CA SER A 130 -2.83 -4.62 -7.07
C SER A 130 -2.44 -3.17 -6.75
N LEU A 131 -2.98 -2.22 -7.50
CA LEU A 131 -2.75 -0.78 -7.34
C LEU A 131 -4.08 -0.09 -7.12
N ILE A 132 -4.22 0.67 -6.03
CA ILE A 132 -5.35 1.57 -5.82
C ILE A 132 -4.94 2.92 -6.42
N CYS A 133 -5.73 3.42 -7.38
CA CYS A 133 -5.51 4.70 -8.05
C CYS A 133 -6.69 5.63 -7.73
N PRO A 134 -6.61 6.43 -6.65
CA PRO A 134 -7.68 7.35 -6.30
C PRO A 134 -7.80 8.48 -7.32
N SER A 135 -9.03 8.85 -7.71
CA SER A 135 -9.27 9.94 -8.67
C SER A 135 -8.42 9.80 -9.95
N VAL A 136 -8.37 8.60 -10.54
CA VAL A 136 -7.40 8.23 -11.59
C VAL A 136 -7.43 9.18 -12.79
N ASN A 137 -8.60 9.74 -13.13
CA ASN A 137 -8.77 10.67 -14.25
C ASN A 137 -8.29 12.10 -13.94
N LYS A 138 -8.07 12.45 -12.67
CA LYS A 138 -7.48 13.75 -12.28
C LYS A 138 -5.97 13.82 -12.59
N LYS A 139 -5.34 12.68 -12.94
CA LYS A 139 -3.92 12.62 -13.34
C LYS A 139 -2.98 13.29 -12.33
N LEU A 140 -3.23 13.04 -11.05
CA LEU A 140 -2.44 13.65 -9.98
C LEU A 140 -1.02 13.06 -9.96
N PRO A 141 0.02 13.86 -9.69
CA PRO A 141 1.37 13.34 -9.48
C PRO A 141 1.40 12.36 -8.29
N GLN A 142 2.47 11.58 -8.15
CA GLN A 142 2.68 10.63 -7.04
C GLN A 142 2.96 11.36 -5.71
N ILE A 143 1.99 12.14 -5.27
CA ILE A 143 1.97 12.98 -4.08
C ILE A 143 0.65 12.67 -3.36
N VAL A 144 0.74 12.30 -2.09
CA VAL A 144 -0.45 12.03 -1.27
C VAL A 144 -1.28 13.30 -1.15
N THR A 145 -2.59 13.19 -1.36
CA THR A 145 -3.57 14.20 -0.99
C THR A 145 -4.36 13.74 0.22
N GLU A 146 -5.02 14.67 0.92
CA GLU A 146 -5.91 14.32 2.03
C GLU A 146 -7.03 13.37 1.58
N ASP A 147 -7.62 13.66 0.42
CA ASP A 147 -8.64 12.82 -0.22
C ASP A 147 -8.10 11.43 -0.59
N SER A 148 -6.90 11.33 -1.17
CA SER A 148 -6.34 10.02 -1.55
C SER A 148 -6.04 9.16 -0.34
N LEU A 149 -5.56 9.78 0.76
CA LEU A 149 -5.31 9.10 2.02
C LEU A 149 -6.61 8.60 2.65
N ARG A 150 -7.65 9.45 2.66
CA ARG A 150 -8.99 9.08 3.13
C ARG A 150 -9.52 7.87 2.37
N VAL A 151 -9.63 7.96 1.04
CA VAL A 151 -10.16 6.89 0.18
C VAL A 151 -9.45 5.56 0.44
N VAL A 152 -8.12 5.59 0.57
CA VAL A 152 -7.32 4.39 0.80
C VAL A 152 -7.59 3.78 2.18
N LEU A 153 -7.74 4.60 3.23
CA LEU A 153 -8.09 4.13 4.56
C LEU A 153 -9.52 3.58 4.61
N GLU A 154 -10.46 4.22 3.92
CA GLU A 154 -11.84 3.74 3.83
C GLU A 154 -11.92 2.39 3.10
N VAL A 155 -11.25 2.24 1.95
CA VAL A 155 -11.11 0.94 1.25
C VAL A 155 -10.48 -0.11 2.17
N TYR A 156 -9.45 0.27 2.93
CA TYR A 156 -8.77 -0.62 3.87
C TYR A 156 -9.67 -1.14 5.00
N TYR A 157 -10.56 -0.30 5.52
CA TYR A 157 -11.53 -0.70 6.54
C TYR A 157 -12.74 -1.42 5.96
N LEU A 158 -13.21 -1.02 4.78
CA LEU A 158 -14.30 -1.70 4.09
C LEU A 158 -13.94 -3.15 3.75
N ALA A 159 -12.69 -3.39 3.38
CA ALA A 159 -12.15 -4.70 3.06
C ALA A 159 -12.28 -5.74 4.17
N LYS A 160 -12.32 -5.33 5.45
CA LYS A 160 -12.39 -6.20 6.64
C LYS A 160 -11.47 -7.44 6.60
N HIS A 161 -10.30 -7.32 5.97
CA HIS A 161 -9.41 -8.46 5.73
C HIS A 161 -8.13 -8.32 6.56
N CYS A 162 -7.85 -9.27 7.45
CA CYS A 162 -6.68 -9.18 8.33
C CYS A 162 -5.35 -9.29 7.59
N ASP A 163 -5.35 -9.96 6.43
CA ASP A 163 -4.14 -10.04 5.61
C ASP A 163 -3.89 -8.87 4.65
N LEU A 164 -4.74 -7.84 4.66
CA LEU A 164 -4.59 -6.70 3.77
C LEU A 164 -3.51 -5.75 4.28
N ARG A 165 -2.60 -5.34 3.39
CA ARG A 165 -1.71 -4.19 3.61
C ARG A 165 -1.77 -3.24 2.44
N ILE A 166 -1.52 -1.96 2.73
CA ILE A 166 -1.42 -0.94 1.71
C ILE A 166 -0.10 -0.18 1.86
N GLY A 167 0.68 -0.10 0.78
CA GLY A 167 1.96 0.61 0.76
C GLY A 167 1.92 1.83 -0.17
N PHE A 168 2.61 2.89 0.21
CA PHE A 168 2.86 4.05 -0.65
C PHE A 168 4.35 4.36 -0.67
N ASN A 169 4.84 4.68 -1.87
CA ASN A 169 6.18 5.20 -2.06
C ASN A 169 6.03 6.57 -2.72
N SER A 170 6.51 7.63 -2.08
CA SER A 170 6.62 8.93 -2.74
C SER A 170 7.71 8.88 -3.81
N LEU A 171 7.68 9.86 -4.72
CA LEU A 171 8.86 10.19 -5.52
C LEU A 171 10.06 10.43 -4.60
N CYS A 172 11.27 10.06 -5.06
CA CYS A 172 12.49 10.03 -4.26
C CYS A 172 12.51 9.04 -3.08
N ALA A 173 11.42 8.33 -2.77
CA ALA A 173 11.36 7.22 -1.81
C ALA A 173 11.02 5.90 -2.50
N LEU A 174 11.58 5.69 -3.69
CA LEU A 174 11.40 4.49 -4.51
C LEU A 174 9.98 4.30 -5.09
N ALA A 175 9.27 5.37 -5.45
CA ALA A 175 8.24 5.27 -6.50
C ALA A 175 8.88 4.89 -7.85
N SER A 176 8.07 4.41 -8.80
CA SER A 176 8.56 4.10 -10.17
C SER A 176 7.75 4.75 -11.29
N VAL A 177 6.60 5.34 -10.96
CA VAL A 177 5.66 5.99 -11.87
C VAL A 177 5.19 7.27 -11.19
N ASN A 178 5.23 8.41 -11.88
CA ASN A 178 4.65 9.65 -11.40
C ASN A 178 3.16 9.77 -11.75
N HIS A 179 2.33 8.95 -11.09
CA HIS A 179 0.88 9.05 -11.15
C HIS A 179 0.31 8.47 -9.87
N LEU A 180 -0.52 9.19 -9.13
CA LEU A 180 -0.97 8.84 -7.78
C LEU A 180 -1.51 7.41 -7.67
N HIS A 181 -0.80 6.57 -6.94
CA HIS A 181 -1.19 5.19 -6.66
C HIS A 181 -0.65 4.69 -5.32
N TYR A 182 -1.38 3.73 -4.76
CA TYR A 182 -1.02 2.95 -3.58
C TYR A 182 -0.96 1.48 -3.97
N HIS A 183 -0.06 0.73 -3.36
CA HIS A 183 0.05 -0.71 -3.55
C HIS A 183 -0.86 -1.45 -2.59
N LEU A 184 -1.68 -2.35 -3.08
CA LEU A 184 -2.49 -3.27 -2.30
C LEU A 184 -1.81 -4.64 -2.27
N PHE A 185 -1.62 -5.18 -1.07
CA PHE A 185 -1.01 -6.50 -0.85
C PHE A 185 -1.89 -7.38 0.02
N VAL A 186 -1.90 -8.69 -0.26
CA VAL A 186 -2.49 -9.71 0.61
C VAL A 186 -1.44 -10.75 0.96
N ILE A 187 -1.02 -10.83 2.23
CA ILE A 187 -0.02 -11.79 2.71
C ILE A 187 -0.47 -12.39 4.05
N THR A 188 -0.28 -13.68 4.30
CA THR A 188 -0.68 -14.28 5.59
C THR A 188 0.40 -14.15 6.67
N GLN A 189 1.58 -13.69 6.26
CA GLN A 189 2.74 -13.53 7.12
C GLN A 189 2.61 -12.31 8.01
N THR A 190 2.91 -12.49 9.29
CA THR A 190 3.02 -11.39 10.24
C THR A 190 4.33 -10.66 10.02
N LEU A 191 4.24 -9.34 10.00
CA LEU A 191 5.38 -8.46 9.76
C LEU A 191 5.85 -7.80 11.06
N PRO A 192 7.16 -7.55 11.20
CA PRO A 192 7.73 -6.90 12.38
C PRO A 192 7.07 -5.59 12.82
N VAL A 193 6.63 -4.76 11.86
CA VAL A 193 5.94 -3.50 12.15
C VAL A 193 4.58 -3.70 12.82
N GLU A 194 3.98 -4.88 12.71
CA GLU A 194 2.65 -5.17 13.28
C GLU A 194 2.72 -5.34 14.80
N THR A 195 3.89 -5.72 15.33
CA THR A 195 4.12 -5.97 16.77
C THR A 195 5.12 -5.00 17.40
N VAL A 196 5.73 -4.11 16.61
CA VAL A 196 6.66 -3.11 17.13
C VAL A 196 5.99 -2.25 18.20
N LYS A 197 6.73 -1.96 19.29
CA LYS A 197 6.28 -1.03 20.32
C LYS A 197 6.52 0.40 19.86
N CYS A 198 5.69 1.33 20.32
CA CYS A 198 5.84 2.74 20.00
C CYS A 198 5.73 3.60 21.27
N SER A 199 6.45 4.71 21.31
CA SER A 199 6.26 5.79 22.29
C SER A 199 5.31 6.84 21.73
N ASN A 200 4.39 7.33 22.55
CA ASN A 200 3.60 8.50 22.18
C ASN A 200 4.51 9.74 22.20
N ILE A 201 4.43 10.58 21.16
CA ILE A 201 5.13 11.87 21.10
C ILE A 201 4.16 12.96 21.54
N CYS A 202 3.06 13.10 20.79
CA CYS A 202 2.01 14.07 21.09
C CYS A 202 0.72 13.71 20.34
N GLY A 203 -0.44 13.89 21.00
CA GLY A 203 -1.74 13.59 20.41
C GLY A 203 -1.76 12.20 19.76
N PRO A 204 -2.19 12.06 18.48
CA PRO A 204 -2.23 10.77 17.80
C PRO A 204 -0.89 10.31 17.21
N LEU A 205 0.20 11.08 17.38
CA LEU A 205 1.50 10.80 16.80
C LEU A 205 2.36 9.95 17.76
N TRP A 206 2.79 8.80 17.25
CA TRP A 206 3.70 7.88 17.94
C TRP A 206 4.99 7.70 17.13
N VAL A 207 6.02 7.14 17.76
CA VAL A 207 7.27 6.73 17.10
C VAL A 207 7.65 5.32 17.50
N THR A 208 8.12 4.53 16.54
CA THR A 208 8.60 3.15 16.78
C THR A 208 9.77 3.12 17.75
N GLN A 209 9.75 2.19 18.71
CA GLN A 209 10.85 1.86 19.61
C GLN A 209 11.64 0.67 19.05
N ASP A 210 12.97 0.70 19.18
CA ASP A 210 13.88 -0.40 18.85
C ASP A 210 13.68 -1.02 17.44
N TYR A 211 13.21 -0.21 16.49
CA TYR A 211 13.04 -0.62 15.09
C TYR A 211 14.20 -0.07 14.24
N PRO A 212 14.77 -0.86 13.30
CA PRO A 212 15.98 -0.45 12.57
C PRO A 212 15.86 0.87 11.82
N VAL A 213 14.66 1.21 11.36
CA VAL A 213 14.37 2.48 10.70
C VAL A 213 13.26 3.18 11.47
N PRO A 214 13.53 4.26 12.20
CA PRO A 214 12.52 4.99 12.94
C PRO A 214 11.36 5.42 12.04
N ALA A 215 10.14 5.17 12.50
CA ALA A 215 8.91 5.54 11.81
C ALA A 215 8.00 6.32 12.74
N PHE A 216 7.29 7.30 12.18
CA PHE A 216 6.08 7.79 12.81
C PHE A 216 4.98 6.74 12.65
N CYS A 217 4.12 6.61 13.66
CA CYS A 217 3.00 5.68 13.65
C CYS A 217 1.74 6.39 14.14
N PHE A 218 0.63 6.08 13.48
CA PHE A 218 -0.71 6.51 13.89
C PHE A 218 -1.57 5.28 14.10
N GLU A 219 -2.34 5.29 15.19
CA GLU A 219 -3.38 4.30 15.43
C GLU A 219 -4.68 4.75 14.78
N THR A 220 -5.30 3.88 14.01
CA THR A 220 -6.53 4.16 13.25
C THR A 220 -7.59 3.09 13.49
N SER A 221 -8.86 3.48 13.41
CA SER A 221 -10.01 2.57 13.50
C SER A 221 -11.07 2.97 12.45
N PRO A 222 -12.09 2.15 12.18
CA PRO A 222 -13.17 2.56 11.29
C PRO A 222 -13.84 3.86 11.76
N GLN A 223 -13.98 4.05 13.07
CA GLN A 223 -14.59 5.24 13.67
C GLN A 223 -13.66 6.46 13.71
N ASN A 224 -12.35 6.26 13.64
CA ASN A 224 -11.37 7.32 13.65
C ASN A 224 -10.15 6.95 12.80
N ILE A 225 -10.20 7.34 11.53
CA ILE A 225 -9.14 7.04 10.54
C ILE A 225 -7.95 8.02 10.58
N GLN A 226 -7.98 9.05 11.45
CA GLN A 226 -6.87 10.00 11.67
C GLN A 226 -6.33 10.71 10.40
N VAL A 227 -7.13 10.88 9.35
CA VAL A 227 -6.68 11.45 8.06
C VAL A 227 -6.00 12.81 8.23
N GLU A 228 -6.63 13.74 8.96
CA GLU A 228 -6.10 15.09 9.18
C GLU A 228 -4.71 15.07 9.83
N ALA A 229 -4.55 14.28 10.90
CA ALA A 229 -3.29 14.20 11.64
C ALA A 229 -2.15 13.57 10.81
N ILE A 230 -2.46 12.50 10.07
CA ILE A 230 -1.51 11.86 9.17
C ILE A 230 -1.14 12.81 8.02
N TYR A 231 -2.13 13.46 7.41
CA TYR A 231 -1.90 14.39 6.30
C TYR A 231 -1.12 15.63 6.75
N LYS A 232 -1.31 16.12 7.98
CA LYS A 232 -0.50 17.20 8.55
C LYS A 232 0.99 16.84 8.62
N LEU A 233 1.34 15.63 9.05
CA LEU A 233 2.73 15.15 9.01
C LEU A 233 3.24 15.09 7.57
N ILE A 234 2.45 14.52 6.64
CA ILE A 234 2.84 14.41 5.23
C ILE A 234 3.05 15.79 4.61
N GLY A 235 2.17 16.76 4.88
CA GLY A 235 2.28 18.14 4.44
C GLY A 235 3.55 18.82 4.94
N TYR A 236 3.95 18.55 6.19
CA TYR A 236 5.26 18.99 6.69
C TYR A 236 6.42 18.34 5.91
N LEU A 237 6.39 17.03 5.67
CA LEU A 237 7.43 16.34 4.91
C LEU A 237 7.54 16.88 3.47
N LEU A 238 6.41 17.07 2.80
CA LEU A 238 6.35 17.64 1.44
C LEU A 238 6.91 19.07 1.40
N SER A 239 6.51 19.92 2.34
CA SER A 239 6.98 21.32 2.43
C SER A 239 8.49 21.44 2.66
N ASN A 240 9.10 20.40 3.27
CA ASN A 240 10.53 20.33 3.53
C ASN A 240 11.28 19.44 2.52
N SER A 241 10.64 19.03 1.42
CA SER A 241 11.20 18.15 0.40
C SER A 241 11.72 16.81 0.94
N ILE A 242 11.07 16.27 1.98
CA ILE A 242 11.45 15.01 2.62
C ILE A 242 10.67 13.85 1.97
N ALA A 243 11.40 13.03 1.22
CA ALA A 243 10.88 11.79 0.66
C ALA A 243 10.35 10.88 1.77
N HIS A 244 9.28 10.13 1.49
CA HIS A 244 8.65 9.27 2.49
C HIS A 244 7.98 8.02 1.92
N ASN A 245 7.85 7.01 2.77
CA ASN A 245 7.04 5.82 2.52
C ASN A 245 5.90 5.77 3.53
N ILE A 246 4.77 5.17 3.13
CA ILE A 246 3.64 4.89 4.02
C ILE A 246 3.34 3.41 3.97
N PHE A 247 2.99 2.80 5.09
CA PHE A 247 2.50 1.43 5.15
C PHE A 247 1.35 1.32 6.14
N ILE A 248 0.24 0.77 5.66
CA ILE A 248 -1.01 0.60 6.39
C ILE A 248 -1.19 -0.89 6.63
N THR A 249 -1.31 -1.27 7.88
CA THR A 249 -1.47 -2.67 8.29
C THR A 249 -2.25 -2.79 9.59
N ARG A 250 -2.69 -4.00 9.94
CA ARG A 250 -3.21 -4.27 11.28
C ARG A 250 -2.03 -4.45 12.21
N GLY A 251 -2.22 -4.19 13.49
CA GLY A 251 -1.19 -4.43 14.50
C GLY A 251 -1.78 -4.47 15.90
N GLU A 252 -0.92 -4.74 16.87
CA GLU A 252 -1.27 -4.57 18.28
C GLU A 252 -1.73 -3.12 18.52
N PRO A 253 -2.68 -2.84 19.40
CA PRO A 253 -2.99 -1.44 19.71
C PRO A 253 -1.78 -0.75 20.36
N LEU A 254 -1.66 0.56 20.11
CA LEU A 254 -0.70 1.46 20.75
C LEU A 254 -1.25 2.01 22.08
N SER A 255 -2.58 2.24 22.14
CA SER A 255 -3.24 2.92 23.26
C SER A 255 -3.87 2.00 24.31
N GLY A 256 -3.86 0.67 24.11
CA GLY A 256 -4.43 -0.29 25.07
C GLY A 256 -5.11 -1.52 24.43
N GLU A 257 -6.36 -1.80 24.80
CA GLU A 257 -7.09 -2.99 24.34
C GLU A 257 -7.79 -2.80 22.98
N GLY A 258 -7.85 -3.87 22.18
CA GLY A 258 -8.60 -3.93 20.92
C GLY A 258 -7.76 -4.42 19.73
N SER A 259 -8.22 -4.09 18.53
CA SER A 259 -7.49 -4.30 17.28
C SER A 259 -7.46 -2.97 16.53
N ALA A 260 -6.27 -2.47 16.21
CA ALA A 260 -6.13 -1.20 15.51
C ALA A 260 -5.51 -1.37 14.11
N GLY A 261 -5.95 -0.51 13.19
CA GLY A 261 -5.11 -0.17 12.06
C GLY A 261 -3.91 0.64 12.53
N ARG A 262 -2.77 0.43 11.90
CA ARG A 262 -1.57 1.23 12.08
C ARG A 262 -1.18 1.83 10.74
N VAL A 263 -0.90 3.12 10.73
CA VAL A 263 -0.33 3.84 9.59
C VAL A 263 1.07 4.26 9.96
N PHE A 264 2.06 3.65 9.30
CA PHE A 264 3.46 4.00 9.47
C PHE A 264 3.89 4.97 8.39
N VAL A 265 4.64 6.00 8.77
CA VAL A 265 5.25 6.98 7.87
C VAL A 265 6.75 7.04 8.16
N TRP A 266 7.57 6.69 7.17
CA TRP A 266 9.03 6.78 7.26
C TRP A 266 9.53 7.96 6.44
N PRO A 267 10.06 9.01 7.08
CA PRO A 267 10.90 10.01 6.41
C PRO A 267 12.15 9.34 5.85
N ARG A 268 12.56 9.72 4.64
CA ARG A 268 13.67 9.11 3.90
C ARG A 268 14.63 10.18 3.41
N LYS A 269 15.91 9.81 3.31
CA LYS A 269 16.85 10.53 2.45
C LYS A 269 16.42 10.30 1.00
N SER A 270 16.29 11.38 0.24
CA SER A 270 15.87 11.34 -1.16
C SER A 270 16.85 10.54 -2.01
N VAL A 271 16.32 9.65 -2.84
CA VAL A 271 17.05 8.94 -3.89
C VAL A 271 16.60 9.51 -5.23
N VAL A 272 17.48 10.27 -5.87
CA VAL A 272 17.23 10.93 -7.18
C VAL A 272 17.72 10.06 -8.34
N GLY A 273 17.13 10.27 -9.51
CA GLY A 273 17.43 9.54 -10.74
C GLY A 273 16.75 8.17 -10.83
N ALA A 274 17.08 7.41 -11.86
CA ALA A 274 16.57 6.06 -12.04
C ALA A 274 17.13 5.08 -10.98
N LYS A 275 16.27 4.25 -10.38
CA LYS A 275 16.69 3.21 -9.41
C LYS A 275 17.77 2.32 -10.00
N GLN A 276 18.88 2.15 -9.28
CA GLN A 276 19.96 1.26 -9.72
C GLN A 276 19.50 -0.20 -9.83
N PRO A 277 19.67 -0.84 -11.00
CA PRO A 277 19.41 -2.27 -11.17
C PRO A 277 20.42 -3.09 -10.34
N GLY A 278 19.95 -3.83 -9.34
CA GLY A 278 20.78 -4.76 -8.56
C GLY A 278 21.11 -4.34 -7.12
N GLY A 279 20.81 -3.09 -6.73
CA GLY A 279 20.89 -2.66 -5.34
C GLY A 279 19.74 -3.21 -4.47
N PHE A 280 19.99 -3.35 -3.17
CA PHE A 280 18.95 -3.63 -2.18
C PHE A 280 18.10 -2.38 -1.94
N ASN A 281 17.02 -2.27 -2.72
CA ASN A 281 16.14 -1.10 -2.72
C ASN A 281 15.12 -1.22 -1.57
N VAL A 282 15.28 -0.42 -0.52
CA VAL A 282 14.42 -0.46 0.68
C VAL A 282 13.22 0.47 0.52
N ALA A 283 12.08 -0.04 0.04
CA ALA A 283 10.81 0.67 -0.12
C ALA A 283 9.83 0.29 1.01
N ALA A 284 8.54 0.62 0.88
CA ALA A 284 7.54 0.37 1.92
C ALA A 284 7.46 -1.10 2.38
N CYS A 285 7.63 -2.07 1.46
CA CYS A 285 7.67 -3.49 1.83
C CYS A 285 8.86 -3.78 2.75
N GLU A 286 10.08 -3.41 2.33
CA GLU A 286 11.29 -3.71 3.10
C GLU A 286 11.30 -2.99 4.46
N LEU A 287 10.78 -1.76 4.52
CA LEU A 287 10.59 -1.02 5.78
C LEU A 287 9.59 -1.67 6.73
N SER A 288 8.64 -2.44 6.22
CA SER A 288 7.71 -3.21 7.05
C SER A 288 8.34 -4.48 7.64
N GLY A 289 9.53 -4.87 7.15
CA GLY A 289 10.18 -6.14 7.46
C GLY A 289 9.80 -7.28 6.52
N TRP A 290 9.13 -6.96 5.41
CA TRP A 290 8.92 -7.87 4.27
C TRP A 290 9.94 -7.58 3.17
N PHE A 291 10.78 -8.55 2.84
CA PHE A 291 11.83 -8.43 1.83
C PHE A 291 11.52 -9.27 0.58
N PRO A 292 10.87 -8.68 -0.42
CA PRO A 292 10.85 -9.18 -1.78
C PRO A 292 12.26 -9.25 -2.37
N VAL A 293 12.78 -10.46 -2.57
CA VAL A 293 14.08 -10.72 -3.21
C VAL A 293 13.88 -11.36 -4.59
N TYR A 294 14.82 -11.12 -5.51
CA TYR A 294 14.65 -11.52 -6.92
C TYR A 294 15.78 -12.39 -7.47
N LYS A 295 16.71 -12.81 -6.63
CA LYS A 295 17.78 -13.75 -6.98
C LYS A 295 18.06 -14.64 -5.78
N LYS A 296 18.36 -15.91 -6.02
CA LYS A 296 19.02 -16.74 -5.02
C LYS A 296 20.46 -16.24 -4.86
N THR A 297 20.85 -15.87 -3.65
CA THR A 297 22.25 -15.69 -3.28
C THR A 297 22.93 -17.05 -3.18
#